data_AF-A0A074TCX7-F1
#
_entry.id   AF-A0A074TCX7-F1
#
_cell.length_a   1.000
_cell.length_b   1.000
_cell.length_c   1.000
_cell.angle_alpha   90.00
_cell.angle_beta   90.00
_cell.angle_gamma   90.00
#
_symmetry.space_group_name_H-M   'P 1'
#
loop_
_entity.id
_entity.type
_entity.pdbx_description
1 polymer ?
#
loop_
_entity_poly.entity_id
_entity_poly.type
_entity_poly.pdbx_seq_one_letter_code
_entity_poly.pdbx_strand_id
1 'polypeptide(L)'
;MSFARWQPHYAAAGVATFPVTPEKTPAVTNYLKIGLPASQLLAGRFGSSQALGFAPGPKSGLTILDVDTTDERILADALDRHGQTPVIVRSAQGRWHAYYKHNGERRRIRPDASVPVDILGGGYAVAPPSRVSLGQYGFVSGSLEDLPDLPVMRAANEPDKAPREAVGIGQRNDTLWRRCMAQARHCDDFEAMLDVAFTEAEAMFPPLPEGEVVKVARSAWSYTERGENWFGSGKRVASHFDEIDGLMMDAPDAYILLTYLRRHYGSFTTFTAPNDMGERFGWTPKRMARARGVLIAQGLIEELHPASSYHGAAVYGWAKGGQN
;
A
#
# COMPACT_ATOMS: atom_id res chain seq x y z
N MET A 1 -3.18 31.95 -0.73
CA MET A 1 -4.26 31.13 -0.14
C MET A 1 -4.19 31.32 1.37
N SER A 2 -5.32 31.48 2.06
CA SER A 2 -5.37 31.39 3.53
C SER A 2 -6.65 30.68 3.99
N PHE A 3 -6.59 29.96 5.11
CA PHE A 3 -7.72 29.19 5.65
C PHE A 3 -8.89 30.11 6.04
N ALA A 4 -8.61 31.27 6.66
CA ALA A 4 -9.64 32.26 6.97
C ALA A 4 -10.41 32.75 5.74
N ARG A 5 -9.74 32.81 4.58
CA ARG A 5 -10.38 33.23 3.33
C ARG A 5 -11.25 32.12 2.73
N TRP A 6 -10.78 30.87 2.74
CA TRP A 6 -11.43 29.78 2.00
C TRP A 6 -12.46 29.00 2.81
N GLN A 7 -12.31 28.93 4.13
CA GLN A 7 -13.25 28.23 5.00
C GLN A 7 -14.71 28.68 4.79
N PRO A 8 -15.03 29.99 4.70
CA PRO A 8 -16.40 30.43 4.46
C PRO A 8 -17.00 29.95 3.14
N HIS A 9 -16.20 29.84 2.08
CA HIS A 9 -16.67 29.34 0.77
C HIS A 9 -17.02 27.85 0.83
N TYR A 10 -16.19 27.04 1.49
CA TYR A 10 -16.50 25.63 1.73
C TYR A 10 -17.73 25.46 2.61
N ALA A 11 -17.86 26.28 3.67
CA ALA A 11 -19.02 26.23 4.56
C ALA A 11 -20.32 26.60 3.83
N ALA A 12 -20.29 27.56 2.91
CA ALA A 12 -21.44 27.91 2.06
C ALA A 12 -21.87 26.75 1.16
N ALA A 13 -20.92 25.91 0.72
CA ALA A 13 -21.19 24.68 -0.02
C ALA A 13 -21.52 23.48 0.90
N GLY A 14 -21.74 23.70 2.20
CA GLY A 14 -22.10 22.64 3.16
C GLY A 14 -20.93 21.78 3.65
N VAL A 15 -19.68 22.13 3.32
CA VAL A 15 -18.50 21.33 3.64
C VAL A 15 -17.75 21.92 4.84
N ALA A 16 -17.66 21.15 5.93
CA ALA A 16 -16.82 21.50 7.07
C ALA A 16 -15.35 21.21 6.79
N THR A 17 -14.49 22.18 7.05
CA THR A 17 -13.04 22.10 6.79
C THR A 17 -12.20 22.33 8.04
N PHE A 18 -10.95 21.88 8.02
CA PHE A 18 -9.99 22.04 9.11
C PHE A 18 -8.60 22.39 8.56
N PRO A 19 -7.74 23.05 9.36
CA PRO A 19 -6.41 23.43 8.92
C PRO A 19 -5.50 22.20 8.74
N VAL A 20 -4.69 22.22 7.68
CA VAL A 20 -3.70 21.18 7.35
C VAL A 20 -2.32 21.82 7.31
N THR A 21 -1.29 21.09 7.76
CA THR A 21 0.11 21.49 7.73
C THR A 21 0.70 21.42 6.31
N PRO A 22 1.86 22.04 6.05
CA PRO A 22 2.56 21.87 4.77
C PRO A 22 2.90 20.41 4.44
N GLU A 23 3.03 19.54 5.44
CA GLU A 23 3.30 18.11 5.33
C GLU A 23 2.03 17.28 5.10
N LYS A 24 0.91 17.92 4.77
CA LYS A 24 -0.41 17.30 4.54
C LYS A 24 -1.05 16.66 5.78
N THR A 25 -0.58 16.96 6.99
CA THR A 25 -1.19 16.41 8.22
C THR A 25 -2.20 17.37 8.83
N PRO A 26 -3.30 16.90 9.45
CA PRO A 26 -4.23 17.79 10.16
C PRO A 26 -3.53 18.54 11.30
N ALA A 27 -3.71 19.86 11.36
CA ALA A 27 -3.10 20.69 12.41
C ALA A 27 -3.87 20.67 13.75
N VAL A 28 -4.96 19.89 13.82
CA VAL A 28 -5.84 19.74 14.99
C VAL A 28 -6.22 18.28 15.20
N THR A 29 -6.47 17.89 16.44
CA THR A 29 -6.96 16.55 16.78
C THR A 29 -8.48 16.45 16.57
N ASN A 30 -9.01 15.22 16.53
CA ASN A 30 -10.44 14.95 16.31
C ASN A 30 -11.01 15.60 15.03
N TYR A 31 -10.17 15.79 14.01
CA TYR A 31 -10.52 16.54 12.82
C TYR A 31 -11.69 15.94 12.04
N LEU A 32 -11.87 14.60 12.06
CA LEU A 32 -13.02 13.90 11.47
C LEU A 32 -14.36 14.18 12.18
N LYS A 33 -14.33 14.72 13.40
CA LYS A 33 -15.53 15.10 14.17
C LYS A 33 -15.93 16.56 13.96
N ILE A 34 -15.12 17.35 13.26
CA ILE A 34 -15.39 18.78 13.03
C ILE A 34 -16.62 18.94 12.14
N GLY A 35 -17.64 19.59 12.67
CA GLY A 35 -18.79 20.08 11.91
C GLY A 35 -18.63 21.55 11.50
N LEU A 36 -19.60 22.07 10.74
CA LEU A 36 -19.60 23.45 10.23
C LEU A 36 -19.35 24.52 11.32
N PRO A 37 -19.99 24.48 12.51
CA PRO A 37 -19.75 25.49 13.53
C PRO A 37 -18.30 25.50 14.04
N ALA A 38 -17.73 24.32 14.29
CA ALA A 38 -16.35 24.19 14.75
C ALA A 38 -15.35 24.60 13.65
N SER A 39 -15.65 24.28 12.38
CA SER A 39 -14.86 24.71 11.22
C SER A 39 -14.74 26.24 11.15
N GLN A 40 -15.84 26.97 11.36
CA GLN A 40 -15.86 28.44 11.35
C GLN A 40 -15.01 29.03 12.49
N LEU A 41 -15.06 28.44 13.68
CA LEU A 41 -14.22 28.87 14.81
C LEU A 41 -12.72 28.68 14.53
N LEU A 42 -12.36 27.59 13.84
CA LEU A 42 -10.96 27.33 13.47
C LEU A 42 -10.42 28.34 12.45
N ALA A 43 -11.28 28.90 11.59
CA ALA A 43 -10.88 29.94 10.64
C ALA A 43 -10.30 31.18 11.36
N GLY A 44 -10.80 31.51 12.55
CA GLY A 44 -10.27 32.60 13.38
C GLY A 44 -8.91 32.25 14.02
N ARG A 45 -8.70 31.00 14.45
CA ARG A 45 -7.48 30.56 15.16
C ARG A 45 -6.33 30.21 14.22
N PHE A 46 -6.64 29.62 13.08
CA PHE A 46 -5.68 29.12 12.10
C PHE A 46 -5.75 29.90 10.78
N GLY A 47 -6.16 31.16 10.85
CA GLY A 47 -6.52 31.95 9.66
C GLY A 47 -5.41 32.07 8.62
N SER A 48 -4.14 32.07 9.05
CA SER A 48 -2.96 32.14 8.19
C SER A 48 -2.56 30.81 7.53
N SER A 49 -3.17 29.68 7.93
CA SER A 49 -2.84 28.38 7.36
C SER A 49 -3.04 28.38 5.84
N GLN A 50 -2.10 27.81 5.10
CA GLN A 50 -2.12 27.77 3.64
C GLN A 50 -2.76 26.49 3.07
N ALA A 51 -3.16 25.55 3.93
CA ALA A 51 -3.84 24.33 3.52
C ALA A 51 -5.03 24.03 4.42
N LEU A 52 -6.04 23.41 3.81
CA LEU A 52 -7.25 22.96 4.47
C LEU A 52 -7.66 21.58 3.94
N GLY A 53 -8.19 20.77 4.84
CA GLY A 53 -8.74 19.47 4.56
C GLY A 53 -10.22 19.42 4.91
N PHE A 54 -10.90 18.41 4.39
CA PHE A 54 -12.26 18.06 4.77
C PHE A 54 -12.39 16.54 4.84
N ALA A 55 -13.47 16.07 5.48
CA ALA A 55 -13.78 14.65 5.55
C ALA A 55 -14.83 14.29 4.47
N PRO A 56 -14.46 13.56 3.41
CA PRO A 56 -15.44 12.90 2.54
C PRO A 56 -16.33 11.95 3.35
N GLY A 57 -17.55 11.71 2.88
CA GLY A 57 -18.52 10.81 3.46
C GLY A 57 -19.84 11.48 3.84
N PRO A 58 -20.64 10.85 4.71
CA PRO A 58 -22.02 11.27 4.98
C PRO A 58 -22.19 12.71 5.46
N LYS A 59 -21.22 13.23 6.21
CA LYS A 59 -21.31 14.58 6.79
C LYS A 59 -21.08 15.70 5.79
N SER A 60 -20.17 15.49 4.84
CA SER A 60 -19.91 16.45 3.75
C SER A 60 -20.82 16.21 2.54
N GLY A 61 -21.40 15.01 2.42
CA GLY A 61 -22.17 14.63 1.25
C GLY A 61 -21.30 14.35 0.02
N LEU A 62 -19.99 14.17 0.19
CA LEU A 62 -19.03 14.02 -0.90
C LEU A 62 -18.28 12.68 -0.85
N THR A 63 -18.07 12.07 -2.01
CA THR A 63 -17.12 10.96 -2.20
C THR A 63 -16.07 11.39 -3.22
N ILE A 64 -14.82 11.03 -2.99
CA ILE A 64 -13.73 11.35 -3.92
C ILE A 64 -13.24 10.07 -4.58
N LEU A 65 -13.14 10.09 -5.91
CA LEU A 65 -12.34 9.15 -6.67
C LEU A 65 -10.93 9.71 -6.80
N ASP A 66 -9.97 9.13 -6.09
CA ASP A 66 -8.57 9.55 -6.09
C ASP A 66 -7.77 8.69 -7.08
N VAL A 67 -7.35 9.31 -8.18
CA VAL A 67 -6.57 8.68 -9.24
C VAL A 67 -5.11 9.03 -8.99
N ASP A 68 -4.40 8.07 -8.39
CA ASP A 68 -3.07 8.22 -7.83
C ASP A 68 -1.95 8.09 -8.88
N THR A 69 -2.13 8.77 -10.00
CA THR A 69 -1.22 8.81 -11.16
C THR A 69 -1.44 10.11 -11.93
N THR A 70 -0.42 10.53 -12.69
CA THR A 70 -0.54 11.67 -13.61
C THR A 70 -1.03 11.26 -15.00
N ASP A 71 -1.19 9.95 -15.27
CA ASP A 71 -1.66 9.44 -16.55
C ASP A 71 -3.16 9.73 -16.77
N GLU A 72 -3.45 10.65 -17.68
CA GLU A 72 -4.81 11.09 -18.01
C GLU A 72 -5.68 9.96 -18.58
N ARG A 73 -5.09 8.91 -19.14
CA ARG A 73 -5.85 7.75 -19.63
C ARG A 73 -6.50 6.99 -18.49
N ILE A 74 -5.80 6.88 -17.36
CA ILE A 74 -6.34 6.21 -16.16
C ILE A 74 -7.48 7.06 -15.56
N LEU A 75 -7.37 8.39 -15.61
CA LEU A 75 -8.50 9.25 -15.24
C LEU A 75 -9.69 9.03 -16.17
N ALA A 76 -9.49 9.03 -17.48
CA ALA A 76 -10.55 8.82 -18.46
C ALA A 76 -11.26 7.47 -18.24
N ASP A 77 -10.49 6.38 -18.11
CA ASP A 77 -11.03 5.04 -17.83
C ASP A 77 -11.81 5.01 -16.51
N ALA A 78 -11.32 5.70 -15.47
CA ALA A 78 -11.98 5.78 -14.18
C ALA A 78 -13.30 6.56 -14.25
N LEU A 79 -13.35 7.67 -15.00
CA LEU A 79 -14.58 8.44 -15.25
C LEU A 79 -15.58 7.67 -16.12
N ASP A 80 -15.13 6.91 -17.10
CA ASP A 80 -16.02 6.06 -17.92
C ASP A 80 -16.64 4.94 -17.08
N ARG A 81 -15.86 4.34 -16.17
CA ARG A 81 -16.34 3.32 -15.23
C ARG A 81 -17.29 3.89 -14.17
N HIS A 82 -16.93 4.99 -13.54
CA HIS A 82 -17.61 5.52 -12.35
C HIS A 82 -18.60 6.65 -12.66
N GLY A 83 -18.68 7.09 -13.91
CA GLY A 83 -19.52 8.18 -14.38
C GLY A 83 -18.75 9.51 -14.44
N GLN A 84 -19.08 10.34 -15.44
CA GLN A 84 -18.51 11.68 -15.56
C GLN A 84 -18.97 12.58 -14.41
N THR A 85 -18.13 13.53 -13.99
CA THR A 85 -18.45 14.51 -12.93
C THR A 85 -17.93 15.90 -13.30
N PRO A 86 -18.63 17.00 -12.95
CA PRO A 86 -18.19 18.36 -13.28
C PRO A 86 -16.95 18.81 -12.50
N VAL A 87 -16.70 18.24 -11.31
CA VAL A 87 -15.64 18.70 -10.41
C VAL A 87 -14.43 17.78 -10.46
N ILE A 88 -13.38 18.26 -11.11
CA ILE A 88 -12.06 17.61 -11.20
C ILE A 88 -11.03 18.52 -10.55
N VAL A 89 -10.27 17.96 -9.62
CA VAL A 89 -9.22 18.64 -8.87
C VAL A 89 -7.88 18.01 -9.21
N ARG A 90 -6.86 18.85 -9.39
CA ARG A 90 -5.47 18.43 -9.48
C ARG A 90 -4.80 18.57 -8.13
N SER A 91 -4.15 17.51 -7.67
CA SER A 91 -3.41 17.50 -6.42
C SER A 91 -2.08 18.24 -6.56
N ALA A 92 -1.41 18.50 -5.43
CA ALA A 92 -0.10 19.16 -5.40
C ALA A 92 0.97 18.46 -6.26
N GLN A 93 0.87 17.14 -6.43
CA GLN A 93 1.82 16.34 -7.22
C GLN A 93 1.30 16.05 -8.65
N GLY A 94 0.22 16.71 -9.07
CA GLY A 94 -0.32 16.60 -10.43
C GLY A 94 -1.28 15.42 -10.67
N ARG A 95 -1.63 14.67 -9.62
CA ARG A 95 -2.62 13.57 -9.64
C ARG A 95 -4.06 14.11 -9.63
N TRP A 96 -5.05 13.25 -9.79
CA TRP A 96 -6.43 13.68 -10.02
C TRP A 96 -7.38 13.24 -8.93
N HIS A 97 -8.25 14.14 -8.48
CA HIS A 97 -9.41 13.79 -7.67
C HIS A 97 -10.68 14.16 -8.46
N ALA A 98 -11.60 13.22 -8.60
CA ALA A 98 -12.93 13.47 -9.17
C ALA A 98 -13.98 13.38 -8.04
N TYR A 99 -14.80 14.43 -7.89
CA TYR A 99 -15.73 14.53 -6.76
C TYR A 99 -17.11 14.02 -7.18
N TYR A 100 -17.79 13.31 -6.30
CA TYR A 100 -19.14 12.78 -6.50
C TYR A 100 -20.00 13.07 -5.28
N LYS A 101 -21.32 13.03 -5.48
CA LYS A 101 -22.28 13.03 -4.38
C LYS A 101 -22.17 11.70 -3.65
N HIS A 102 -22.01 11.75 -2.34
CA HIS A 102 -22.00 10.58 -1.49
C HIS A 102 -23.38 9.92 -1.42
N ASN A 103 -23.39 8.61 -1.61
CA ASN A 103 -24.55 7.74 -1.62
C ASN A 103 -24.25 6.39 -0.90
N GLY A 104 -23.42 6.44 0.15
CA GLY A 104 -23.06 5.27 0.96
C GLY A 104 -21.79 4.54 0.51
N GLU A 105 -20.98 5.15 -0.37
CA GLU A 105 -19.65 4.64 -0.72
C GLU A 105 -18.72 4.63 0.50
N ARG A 106 -17.94 3.57 0.64
CA ARG A 106 -16.96 3.45 1.73
C ARG A 106 -15.58 3.93 1.29
N ARG A 107 -14.66 4.08 2.24
CA ARG A 107 -13.23 4.22 1.90
C ARG A 107 -12.72 2.87 1.38
N ARG A 108 -12.23 2.84 0.15
CA ARG A 108 -11.65 1.65 -0.50
C ARG A 108 -10.32 2.04 -1.12
N ILE A 109 -9.25 1.51 -0.57
CA ILE A 109 -7.90 1.70 -1.09
C ILE A 109 -7.61 0.57 -2.06
N ARG A 110 -7.25 0.91 -3.31
CA ARG A 110 -6.91 -0.02 -4.38
C ARG A 110 -7.92 -1.19 -4.51
N PRO A 111 -9.22 -0.94 -4.77
CA PRO A 111 -10.22 -2.00 -4.95
C PRO A 111 -9.86 -2.95 -6.11
N ASP A 112 -9.16 -2.44 -7.13
CA ASP A 112 -8.40 -3.24 -8.09
C ASP A 112 -6.91 -2.93 -7.86
N ALA A 113 -6.16 -3.90 -7.32
CA ALA A 113 -4.74 -3.72 -7.00
C ALA A 113 -3.85 -3.42 -8.23
N SER A 114 -4.35 -3.66 -9.45
CA SER A 114 -3.66 -3.34 -10.69
C SER A 114 -3.87 -1.90 -11.17
N VAL A 115 -4.83 -1.17 -10.58
CA VAL A 115 -5.21 0.17 -11.00
C VAL A 115 -4.92 1.15 -9.86
N PRO A 116 -4.20 2.27 -10.11
CA PRO A 116 -3.83 3.22 -9.07
C PRO A 116 -4.99 4.16 -8.75
N VAL A 117 -6.11 3.61 -8.29
CA VAL A 117 -7.35 4.35 -8.00
C VAL A 117 -7.86 3.98 -6.61
N ASP A 118 -8.27 4.97 -5.83
CA ASP A 118 -8.90 4.81 -4.51
C ASP A 118 -10.28 5.50 -4.50
N ILE A 119 -11.19 4.99 -3.66
CA ILE A 119 -12.50 5.59 -3.42
C ILE A 119 -12.50 6.09 -1.98
N LEU A 120 -12.62 7.41 -1.79
CA LEU A 120 -12.59 8.05 -0.48
C LEU A 120 -14.02 8.43 -0.08
N GLY A 121 -14.77 7.46 0.44
CA GLY A 121 -16.06 7.68 1.13
C GLY A 121 -15.91 7.98 2.63
N GLY A 122 -14.67 8.16 3.11
CA GLY A 122 -14.31 8.37 4.51
C GLY A 122 -12.85 8.82 4.67
N GLY A 123 -12.42 9.07 5.90
CA GLY A 123 -11.12 9.67 6.22
C GLY A 123 -11.10 11.17 5.91
N TYR A 124 -10.00 11.68 5.36
CA TYR A 124 -9.93 13.06 4.89
C TYR A 124 -9.21 13.21 3.55
N ALA A 125 -9.41 14.36 2.93
CA ALA A 125 -8.67 14.80 1.75
C ALA A 125 -8.27 16.27 1.89
N VAL A 126 -7.12 16.62 1.30
CA VAL A 126 -6.69 18.01 1.16
C VAL A 126 -7.50 18.66 0.04
N ALA A 127 -8.06 19.83 0.33
CA ALA A 127 -9.00 20.51 -0.55
C ALA A 127 -8.30 21.60 -1.39
N PRO A 128 -8.75 21.89 -2.62
CA PRO A 128 -8.30 23.07 -3.34
C PRO A 128 -8.75 24.38 -2.66
N PRO A 129 -8.03 25.51 -2.77
CA PRO A 129 -6.76 25.68 -3.47
C PRO A 129 -5.54 25.58 -2.52
N SER A 130 -5.52 24.60 -1.61
CA SER A 130 -4.47 24.43 -0.60
C SER A 130 -3.06 24.42 -1.19
N ARG A 131 -2.12 25.04 -0.48
CA ARG A 131 -0.68 24.99 -0.75
C ARG A 131 0.01 24.17 0.33
N VAL A 132 0.72 23.15 -0.10
CA VAL A 132 1.51 22.23 0.74
C VAL A 132 2.96 22.26 0.25
N SER A 133 3.88 21.63 0.97
CA SER A 133 5.31 21.62 0.64
C SER A 133 5.60 21.14 -0.80
N LEU A 134 4.83 20.16 -1.26
CA LEU A 134 4.98 19.54 -2.57
C LEU A 134 4.32 20.30 -3.73
N GLY A 135 3.53 21.34 -3.46
CA GLY A 135 2.83 22.08 -4.50
C GLY A 135 1.44 22.57 -4.08
N GLN A 136 0.58 22.80 -5.07
CA GLN A 136 -0.73 23.40 -4.87
C GLN A 136 -1.85 22.54 -5.45
N TYR A 137 -2.92 22.38 -4.68
CA TYR A 137 -4.18 21.82 -5.16
C TYR A 137 -4.98 22.87 -5.94
N GLY A 138 -5.67 22.47 -6.99
CA GLY A 138 -6.49 23.39 -7.79
C GLY A 138 -7.62 22.70 -8.53
N PHE A 139 -8.72 23.41 -8.72
CA PHE A 139 -9.78 22.97 -9.63
C PHE A 139 -9.24 23.03 -11.07
N VAL A 140 -9.42 21.94 -11.82
CA VAL A 140 -9.17 21.87 -13.26
C VAL A 140 -10.47 22.00 -14.03
N SER A 141 -11.55 21.42 -13.50
CA SER A 141 -12.91 21.55 -13.99
C SER A 141 -13.85 21.77 -12.81
N GLY A 142 -14.90 22.57 -13.04
CA GLY A 142 -15.88 22.93 -12.02
C GLY A 142 -15.29 23.74 -10.87
N SER A 143 -16.07 23.83 -9.80
CA SER A 143 -15.81 24.67 -8.65
C SER A 143 -16.60 24.18 -7.42
N LEU A 144 -16.59 24.95 -6.34
CA LEU A 144 -17.44 24.70 -5.18
C LEU A 144 -18.94 24.89 -5.47
N GLU A 145 -19.29 25.68 -6.50
CA GLU A 145 -20.68 25.96 -6.87
C GLU A 145 -21.37 24.73 -7.47
N ASP A 146 -20.60 23.79 -8.02
CA ASP A 146 -21.09 22.57 -8.66
C ASP A 146 -21.34 21.42 -7.66
N LEU A 147 -20.92 21.58 -6.39
CA LEU A 147 -21.04 20.52 -5.37
C LEU A 147 -22.49 20.05 -5.11
N PRO A 148 -23.52 20.91 -5.09
CA PRO A 148 -24.90 20.49 -4.88
C PRO A 148 -25.46 19.56 -5.98
N ASP A 149 -24.95 19.70 -7.20
CA ASP A 149 -25.44 19.03 -8.40
C ASP A 149 -24.56 17.83 -8.83
N LEU A 150 -23.68 17.36 -7.95
CA LEU A 150 -22.81 16.23 -8.26
C LEU A 150 -23.61 14.95 -8.53
N PRO A 151 -23.20 14.17 -9.54
CA PRO A 151 -23.76 12.84 -9.76
C PRO A 151 -23.29 11.87 -8.67
N VAL A 152 -24.08 10.81 -8.49
CA VAL A 152 -23.66 9.65 -7.69
C VAL A 152 -22.66 8.82 -8.48
N MET A 153 -21.68 8.26 -7.78
CA MET A 153 -20.65 7.40 -8.36
C MET A 153 -21.22 6.03 -8.76
N ARG A 154 -21.03 5.62 -10.02
CA ARG A 154 -21.44 4.30 -10.51
C ARG A 154 -20.43 3.24 -10.05
N ALA A 155 -20.90 2.00 -9.84
CA ALA A 155 -20.05 0.85 -9.52
C ALA A 155 -19.11 1.02 -8.30
N ALA A 156 -19.35 2.01 -7.43
CA ALA A 156 -18.46 2.34 -6.32
C ALA A 156 -18.43 1.26 -5.23
N ASN A 157 -19.52 0.51 -5.10
CA ASN A 157 -19.70 -0.59 -4.15
C ASN A 157 -19.69 -1.98 -4.80
N GLU A 158 -19.31 -2.08 -6.08
CA GLU A 158 -19.14 -3.40 -6.71
C GLU A 158 -18.11 -4.23 -5.93
N PRO A 159 -18.34 -5.54 -5.73
CA PRO A 159 -17.34 -6.40 -5.11
C PRO A 159 -16.03 -6.32 -5.89
N ASP A 160 -14.90 -6.40 -5.16
CA ASP A 160 -13.59 -6.42 -5.80
C ASP A 160 -13.53 -7.55 -6.84
N LYS A 161 -12.76 -7.36 -7.93
CA LYS A 161 -12.61 -8.39 -8.99
C LYS A 161 -12.00 -9.71 -8.48
N ALA A 162 -11.43 -9.74 -7.28
CA ALA A 162 -10.98 -10.96 -6.63
C ALA A 162 -12.15 -11.62 -5.86
N PRO A 163 -12.49 -12.90 -6.13
CA PRO A 163 -13.51 -13.59 -5.38
C PRO A 163 -13.15 -13.61 -3.89
N ARG A 164 -14.02 -13.03 -3.07
CA ARG A 164 -13.91 -13.07 -1.62
C ARG A 164 -14.39 -14.43 -1.14
N GLU A 165 -13.47 -15.37 -0.94
CA GLU A 165 -13.80 -16.66 -0.32
C GLU A 165 -14.40 -16.42 1.08
N ALA A 166 -15.51 -17.10 1.38
CA ALA A 166 -16.11 -17.08 2.70
C ALA A 166 -15.11 -17.68 3.70
N VAL A 167 -14.50 -16.82 4.52
CA VAL A 167 -13.47 -17.24 5.47
C VAL A 167 -14.12 -18.02 6.60
N GLY A 168 -13.76 -19.31 6.72
CA GLY A 168 -14.25 -20.18 7.79
C GLY A 168 -13.93 -19.62 9.19
N ILE A 169 -14.79 -19.95 10.15
CA ILE A 169 -14.60 -19.63 11.57
C ILE A 169 -13.23 -20.20 12.01
N GLY A 170 -12.33 -19.32 12.48
CA GLY A 170 -10.96 -19.66 12.91
C GLY A 170 -9.85 -19.04 12.05
N GLN A 171 -10.12 -18.66 10.80
CA GLN A 171 -9.12 -18.07 9.88
C GLN A 171 -9.29 -16.56 9.66
N ARG A 172 -10.28 -15.95 10.32
CA ARG A 172 -10.69 -14.55 10.09
C ARG A 172 -9.62 -13.53 10.51
N ASN A 173 -9.04 -13.68 11.70
CA ASN A 173 -7.98 -12.79 12.18
C ASN A 173 -6.75 -12.86 11.28
N ASP A 174 -6.30 -14.06 10.91
CA ASP A 174 -5.18 -14.26 9.98
C ASP A 174 -5.48 -13.67 8.59
N THR A 175 -6.71 -13.82 8.12
CA THR A 175 -7.11 -13.27 6.82
C THR A 175 -7.12 -11.76 6.86
N LEU A 176 -7.74 -11.15 7.89
CA LEU A 176 -7.75 -9.71 8.08
C LEU A 176 -6.31 -9.18 8.19
N TRP A 177 -5.46 -9.86 8.97
CA TRP A 177 -4.06 -9.50 9.12
C TRP A 177 -3.31 -9.50 7.80
N ARG A 178 -3.44 -10.55 6.98
CA ARG A 178 -2.80 -10.62 5.65
C ARG A 178 -3.30 -9.52 4.71
N ARG A 179 -4.60 -9.20 4.76
CA ARG A 179 -5.18 -8.09 3.97
C ARG A 179 -4.64 -6.74 4.42
N CYS A 180 -4.59 -6.50 5.73
CA CYS A 180 -3.96 -5.31 6.30
C CYS A 180 -2.48 -5.21 5.89
N MET A 181 -1.70 -6.28 5.98
CA MET A 181 -0.30 -6.30 5.55
C MET A 181 -0.15 -5.94 4.06
N ALA A 182 -1.00 -6.49 3.19
CA ALA A 182 -1.00 -6.19 1.76
C ALA A 182 -1.33 -4.72 1.45
N GLN A 183 -2.27 -4.13 2.22
CA GLN A 183 -2.75 -2.76 2.05
C GLN A 183 -1.90 -1.70 2.76
N ALA A 184 -1.06 -2.08 3.73
CA ALA A 184 -0.38 -1.11 4.58
C ALA A 184 0.51 -0.12 3.85
N ARG A 185 1.17 -0.55 2.77
CA ARG A 185 1.98 0.32 1.90
C ARG A 185 1.18 1.40 1.17
N HIS A 186 -0.14 1.28 1.14
CA HIS A 186 -1.06 2.25 0.55
C HIS A 186 -1.73 3.13 1.62
N CYS A 187 -1.37 2.94 2.90
CA CYS A 187 -1.87 3.72 4.02
C CYS A 187 -0.78 4.70 4.48
N ASP A 188 -1.13 5.98 4.62
CA ASP A 188 -0.19 7.01 5.09
C ASP A 188 0.01 6.97 6.62
N ASP A 189 -1.00 6.50 7.36
CA ASP A 189 -0.99 6.42 8.82
C ASP A 189 -1.85 5.25 9.34
N PHE A 190 -1.84 5.08 10.66
CA PHE A 190 -2.61 4.03 11.32
C PHE A 190 -4.13 4.20 11.22
N GLU A 191 -4.64 5.44 11.13
CA GLU A 191 -6.07 5.68 11.01
C GLU A 191 -6.57 5.24 9.62
N ALA A 192 -5.81 5.52 8.57
CA ALA A 192 -6.06 5.00 7.23
C ALA A 192 -6.04 3.46 7.20
N MET A 193 -5.12 2.85 7.94
CA MET A 193 -5.08 1.39 8.11
C MET A 193 -6.32 0.86 8.86
N LEU A 194 -6.78 1.54 9.90
CA LEU A 194 -7.99 1.15 10.63
C LEU A 194 -9.23 1.19 9.73
N ASP A 195 -9.41 2.25 8.95
CA ASP A 195 -10.52 2.37 7.99
C ASP A 195 -10.54 1.19 7.00
N VAL A 196 -9.37 0.81 6.49
CA VAL A 196 -9.21 -0.39 5.63
C VAL A 196 -9.60 -1.65 6.39
N ALA A 197 -9.08 -1.83 7.62
CA ALA A 197 -9.35 -3.02 8.41
C ALA A 197 -10.84 -3.19 8.74
N PHE A 198 -11.55 -2.12 9.09
CA PHE A 198 -13.00 -2.15 9.32
C PHE A 198 -13.77 -2.52 8.06
N THR A 199 -13.39 -1.94 6.92
CA THR A 199 -14.01 -2.26 5.63
C THR A 199 -13.84 -3.73 5.26
N GLU A 200 -12.65 -4.29 5.51
CA GLU A 200 -12.34 -5.71 5.29
C GLU A 200 -13.08 -6.63 6.26
N ALA A 201 -13.19 -6.23 7.52
CA ALA A 201 -13.84 -7.01 8.57
C ALA A 201 -15.37 -7.09 8.39
N GLU A 202 -16.01 -6.04 7.88
CA GLU A 202 -17.45 -6.05 7.56
C GLU A 202 -17.81 -7.03 6.44
N ALA A 203 -16.86 -7.34 5.56
CA ALA A 203 -17.05 -8.36 4.53
C ALA A 203 -16.92 -9.80 5.06
N MET A 204 -16.57 -9.98 6.35
CA MET A 204 -16.43 -11.30 6.97
C MET A 204 -17.74 -11.76 7.61
N PHE A 205 -18.00 -13.06 7.55
CA PHE A 205 -19.19 -13.65 8.18
C PHE A 205 -18.80 -14.78 9.15
N PRO A 206 -19.19 -14.69 10.45
CA PRO A 206 -19.76 -13.50 11.10
C PRO A 206 -18.71 -12.38 11.23
N PRO A 207 -19.14 -11.10 11.33
CA PRO A 207 -18.23 -9.97 11.44
C PRO A 207 -17.33 -10.10 12.67
N LEU A 208 -16.10 -9.61 12.56
CA LEU A 208 -15.18 -9.52 13.69
C LEU A 208 -15.63 -8.41 14.64
N PRO A 209 -15.57 -8.61 15.97
CA PRO A 209 -15.80 -7.53 16.92
C PRO A 209 -14.83 -6.36 16.69
N GLU A 210 -15.30 -5.14 16.88
CA GLU A 210 -14.49 -3.92 16.67
C GLU A 210 -13.12 -3.97 17.36
N GLY A 211 -13.08 -4.40 18.63
CA GLY A 211 -11.83 -4.53 19.37
C GLY A 211 -10.85 -5.55 18.78
N GLU A 212 -11.33 -6.60 18.11
CA GLU A 212 -10.47 -7.57 17.38
C GLU A 212 -9.92 -6.95 16.11
N VAL A 213 -10.74 -6.21 15.35
CA VAL A 213 -10.32 -5.49 14.14
C VAL A 213 -9.18 -4.51 14.46
N VAL A 214 -9.34 -3.70 15.51
CA VAL A 214 -8.31 -2.74 15.95
C VAL A 214 -7.01 -3.43 16.33
N LYS A 215 -7.07 -4.55 17.07
CA LYS A 215 -5.87 -5.32 17.46
C LYS A 215 -5.14 -5.88 16.24
N VAL A 216 -5.87 -6.47 15.30
CA VAL A 216 -5.29 -7.05 14.07
C VAL A 216 -4.66 -5.96 13.21
N ALA A 217 -5.35 -4.83 13.02
CA ALA A 217 -4.84 -3.68 12.31
C ALA A 217 -3.55 -3.15 12.95
N ARG A 218 -3.51 -2.99 14.29
CA ARG A 218 -2.33 -2.52 15.03
C ARG A 218 -1.15 -3.47 14.87
N SER A 219 -1.41 -4.77 14.94
CA SER A 219 -0.40 -5.80 14.70
C SER A 219 0.21 -5.66 13.32
N ALA A 220 -0.62 -5.62 12.25
CA ALA A 220 -0.15 -5.47 10.88
C ALA A 220 0.61 -4.16 10.65
N TRP A 221 0.11 -3.04 11.19
CA TRP A 221 0.77 -1.73 11.08
C TRP A 221 2.16 -1.72 11.72
N SER A 222 2.33 -2.41 12.86
CA SER A 222 3.62 -2.47 13.55
C SER A 222 4.76 -3.06 12.69
N TYR A 223 4.44 -3.99 11.77
CA TYR A 223 5.43 -4.50 10.81
C TYR A 223 5.85 -3.43 9.81
N THR A 224 4.91 -2.57 9.41
CA THR A 224 5.20 -1.45 8.51
C THR A 224 6.07 -0.41 9.21
N GLU A 225 5.77 -0.09 10.47
CA GLU A 225 6.57 0.83 11.30
C GLU A 225 8.02 0.33 11.52
N ARG A 226 8.19 -0.99 11.68
CA ARG A 226 9.53 -1.61 11.79
C ARG A 226 10.24 -1.82 10.45
N GLY A 227 9.60 -1.52 9.32
CA GLY A 227 10.15 -1.81 7.99
C GLY A 227 10.22 -3.30 7.66
N GLU A 228 9.44 -4.13 8.36
CA GLU A 228 9.35 -5.59 8.20
C GLU A 228 8.15 -6.02 7.35
N ASN A 229 7.32 -5.07 6.89
CA ASN A 229 6.21 -5.40 6.00
C ASN A 229 6.70 -5.59 4.57
N TRP A 230 6.80 -6.85 4.19
CA TRP A 230 7.37 -7.28 2.92
C TRP A 230 6.31 -7.64 1.87
N PHE A 231 5.02 -7.47 2.15
CA PHE A 231 3.97 -7.83 1.22
C PHE A 231 4.06 -7.03 -0.09
N GLY A 232 4.02 -7.76 -1.22
CA GLY A 232 3.99 -7.20 -2.57
C GLY A 232 5.23 -6.44 -3.03
N SER A 233 6.36 -6.61 -2.34
CA SER A 233 7.65 -5.96 -2.62
C SER A 233 8.59 -6.76 -3.54
N GLY A 234 8.11 -7.86 -4.13
CA GLY A 234 8.88 -8.73 -5.03
C GLY A 234 9.51 -9.96 -4.33
N LYS A 235 10.22 -10.79 -5.11
CA LYS A 235 10.96 -11.96 -4.60
C LYS A 235 12.20 -11.49 -3.84
N ARG A 236 12.47 -12.12 -2.70
CA ARG A 236 13.56 -11.76 -1.78
C ARG A 236 14.47 -12.95 -1.55
N VAL A 237 15.72 -12.65 -1.22
CA VAL A 237 16.65 -13.61 -0.64
C VAL A 237 17.02 -13.05 0.72
N ALA A 238 16.68 -13.78 1.79
CA ALA A 238 17.18 -13.44 3.11
C ALA A 238 18.59 -14.03 3.28
N SER A 239 19.39 -13.36 4.09
CA SER A 239 20.70 -13.83 4.53
C SER A 239 20.83 -13.55 6.02
N HIS A 240 21.42 -14.49 6.75
CA HIS A 240 21.75 -14.25 8.15
C HIS A 240 22.96 -13.31 8.24
N PHE A 241 23.09 -12.53 9.32
CA PHE A 241 24.23 -11.62 9.48
C PHE A 241 25.56 -12.39 9.48
N ASP A 242 25.62 -13.55 10.13
CA ASP A 242 26.82 -14.41 10.13
C ASP A 242 27.24 -14.87 8.72
N GLU A 243 26.28 -15.02 7.79
CA GLU A 243 26.60 -15.35 6.40
C GLU A 243 27.18 -14.14 5.66
N ILE A 244 26.71 -12.94 5.98
CA ILE A 244 27.25 -11.70 5.42
C ILE A 244 28.65 -11.50 5.96
N ASP A 245 28.81 -11.52 7.28
CA ASP A 245 30.09 -11.24 7.93
C ASP A 245 31.14 -12.32 7.64
N GLY A 246 30.72 -13.59 7.51
CA GLY A 246 31.60 -14.71 7.17
C GLY A 246 31.81 -14.89 5.66
N LEU A 247 30.77 -15.32 4.93
CA LEU A 247 30.94 -15.70 3.52
C LEU A 247 31.25 -14.51 2.62
N MET A 248 30.63 -13.35 2.81
CA MET A 248 30.88 -12.22 1.90
C MET A 248 32.33 -11.75 1.98
N MET A 249 32.93 -11.81 3.17
CA MET A 249 34.30 -11.36 3.42
C MET A 249 35.33 -12.43 3.07
N ASP A 250 35.13 -13.67 3.52
CA ASP A 250 36.14 -14.74 3.41
C ASP A 250 36.00 -15.59 2.14
N ALA A 251 34.78 -15.72 1.61
CA ALA A 251 34.47 -16.57 0.46
C ALA A 251 33.39 -15.95 -0.43
N PRO A 252 33.66 -14.78 -1.05
CA PRO A 252 32.65 -14.01 -1.78
C PRO A 252 31.99 -14.79 -2.92
N ASP A 253 32.72 -15.70 -3.57
CA ASP A 253 32.16 -16.58 -4.60
C ASP A 253 31.10 -17.54 -4.02
N ALA A 254 31.33 -18.07 -2.82
CA ALA A 254 30.35 -18.92 -2.15
C ALA A 254 29.12 -18.12 -1.74
N TYR A 255 29.30 -16.89 -1.24
CA TYR A 255 28.19 -15.97 -0.95
C TYR A 255 27.33 -15.70 -2.21
N ILE A 256 27.96 -15.31 -3.33
CA ILE A 256 27.27 -15.04 -4.61
C ILE A 256 26.49 -16.27 -5.08
N LEU A 257 27.11 -17.45 -5.00
CA LEU A 257 26.45 -18.71 -5.38
C LEU A 257 25.25 -19.01 -4.46
N LEU A 258 25.39 -18.85 -3.14
CA LEU A 258 24.31 -19.08 -2.18
C LEU A 258 23.12 -18.18 -2.45
N THR A 259 23.36 -16.88 -2.67
CA THR A 259 22.31 -15.91 -2.99
C THR A 259 21.59 -16.27 -4.28
N TYR A 260 22.34 -16.68 -5.32
CA TYR A 260 21.76 -17.14 -6.57
C TYR A 260 20.90 -18.40 -6.37
N LEU A 261 21.41 -19.39 -5.65
CA LEU A 261 20.68 -20.63 -5.39
C LEU A 261 19.40 -20.36 -4.61
N ARG A 262 19.42 -19.48 -3.59
CA ARG A 262 18.21 -19.12 -2.84
C ARG A 262 17.19 -18.39 -3.71
N ARG A 263 17.65 -17.48 -4.57
CA ARG A 263 16.77 -16.74 -5.49
C ARG A 263 16.01 -17.65 -6.45
N HIS A 264 16.69 -18.67 -6.98
CA HIS A 264 16.17 -19.51 -8.05
C HIS A 264 15.57 -20.83 -7.55
N TYR A 265 16.09 -21.35 -6.44
CA TYR A 265 15.79 -22.68 -5.91
C TYR A 265 15.36 -22.69 -4.44
N GLY A 266 15.22 -21.54 -3.77
CA GLY A 266 14.89 -21.50 -2.34
C GLY A 266 13.56 -22.20 -1.97
N SER A 267 12.59 -22.21 -2.89
CA SER A 267 11.31 -22.93 -2.71
C SER A 267 11.38 -24.43 -3.01
N PHE A 268 12.52 -24.94 -3.48
CA PHE A 268 12.70 -26.35 -3.82
C PHE A 268 13.48 -27.05 -2.70
N THR A 269 13.10 -28.28 -2.40
CA THR A 269 13.82 -29.14 -1.46
C THR A 269 15.12 -29.67 -2.06
N THR A 270 15.19 -29.79 -3.38
CA THR A 270 16.37 -30.24 -4.11
C THR A 270 16.62 -29.40 -5.37
N PHE A 271 17.87 -29.30 -5.80
CA PHE A 271 18.28 -28.53 -6.98
C PHE A 271 19.63 -29.03 -7.53
N THR A 272 19.96 -28.61 -8.75
CA THR A 272 21.26 -28.92 -9.37
C THR A 272 22.17 -27.69 -9.32
N ALA A 273 23.45 -27.89 -9.06
CA ALA A 273 24.48 -26.83 -9.12
C ALA A 273 25.70 -27.27 -9.95
N PRO A 274 25.52 -27.57 -11.25
CA PRO A 274 26.59 -28.07 -12.12
C PRO A 274 27.70 -27.05 -12.36
N ASN A 275 28.86 -27.50 -12.85
CA ASN A 275 30.03 -26.64 -13.01
C ASN A 275 29.87 -25.56 -14.10
N ASP A 276 29.09 -25.84 -15.12
CA ASP A 276 28.73 -24.90 -16.21
C ASP A 276 27.85 -23.73 -15.71
N MET A 277 27.16 -23.87 -14.57
CA MET A 277 26.48 -22.76 -13.90
C MET A 277 27.42 -21.57 -13.64
N GLY A 278 28.73 -21.84 -13.49
CA GLY A 278 29.75 -20.81 -13.34
C GLY A 278 29.76 -19.76 -14.48
N GLU A 279 29.34 -20.13 -15.69
CA GLU A 279 29.28 -19.22 -16.84
C GLU A 279 28.40 -18.00 -16.57
N ARG A 280 27.35 -18.16 -15.75
CA ARG A 280 26.42 -17.07 -15.37
C ARG A 280 27.08 -15.96 -14.55
N PHE A 281 28.21 -16.28 -13.91
CA PHE A 281 28.98 -15.36 -13.09
C PHE A 281 30.30 -14.97 -13.75
N GLY A 282 30.57 -15.42 -14.98
CA GLY A 282 31.87 -15.30 -15.63
C GLY A 282 32.97 -16.12 -14.93
N TRP A 283 32.60 -17.23 -14.29
CA TRP A 283 33.53 -18.09 -13.55
C TRP A 283 33.98 -19.30 -14.34
N THR A 284 35.19 -19.76 -14.06
CA THR A 284 35.66 -21.04 -14.58
C THR A 284 34.97 -22.21 -13.84
N PRO A 285 34.88 -23.40 -14.46
CA PRO A 285 34.36 -24.60 -13.80
C PRO A 285 35.03 -24.90 -12.45
N LYS A 286 36.35 -24.65 -12.34
CA LYS A 286 37.11 -24.82 -11.10
C LYS A 286 36.69 -23.83 -10.02
N ARG A 287 36.43 -22.56 -10.38
CA ARG A 287 35.97 -21.52 -9.46
C ARG A 287 34.56 -21.83 -8.94
N MET A 288 33.65 -22.26 -9.82
CA MET A 288 32.32 -22.75 -9.44
C MET A 288 32.39 -23.95 -8.48
N ALA A 289 33.22 -24.95 -8.79
CA ALA A 289 33.41 -26.11 -7.92
C ALA A 289 33.95 -25.72 -6.54
N ARG A 290 34.89 -24.76 -6.47
CA ARG A 290 35.42 -24.23 -5.20
C ARG A 290 34.34 -23.53 -4.38
N ALA A 291 33.55 -22.64 -5.01
CA ALA A 291 32.45 -21.94 -4.34
C ALA A 291 31.43 -22.93 -3.76
N ARG A 292 31.02 -23.93 -4.56
CA ARG A 292 30.13 -25.01 -4.12
C ARG A 292 30.73 -25.82 -2.97
N GLY A 293 32.01 -26.15 -3.04
CA GLY A 293 32.73 -26.85 -1.98
C GLY A 293 32.74 -26.09 -0.65
N VAL A 294 32.87 -24.76 -0.67
CA VAL A 294 32.75 -23.92 0.54
C VAL A 294 31.34 -24.00 1.13
N LEU A 295 30.29 -23.92 0.31
CA LEU A 295 28.90 -24.03 0.79
C LEU A 295 28.60 -25.39 1.43
N ILE A 296 29.17 -26.47 0.88
CA ILE A 296 29.07 -27.81 1.47
C ILE A 296 29.83 -27.87 2.79
N ALA A 297 31.06 -27.36 2.83
CA ALA A 297 31.89 -27.37 4.04
C ALA A 297 31.29 -26.56 5.19
N GLN A 298 30.57 -25.47 4.89
CA GLN A 298 29.84 -24.68 5.88
C GLN A 298 28.44 -25.23 6.21
N GLY A 299 28.03 -26.35 5.62
CA GLY A 299 26.74 -26.98 5.91
C GLY A 299 25.54 -26.14 5.47
N LEU A 300 25.68 -25.35 4.40
CA LEU A 300 24.60 -24.54 3.83
C LEU A 300 23.85 -25.30 2.74
N ILE A 301 24.54 -26.18 2.03
CA ILE A 301 23.96 -27.14 1.09
C ILE A 301 24.59 -28.50 1.31
N GLU A 302 23.90 -29.57 0.93
CA GLU A 302 24.40 -30.93 0.98
C GLU A 302 24.28 -31.62 -0.38
N GLU A 303 25.24 -32.48 -0.73
CA GLU A 303 25.16 -33.32 -1.92
C GLU A 303 24.33 -34.55 -1.61
N LEU A 304 23.15 -34.65 -2.23
CA LEU A 304 22.25 -35.79 -2.04
C LEU A 304 22.63 -36.94 -2.98
N HIS A 305 22.98 -36.60 -4.22
CA HIS A 305 23.42 -37.56 -5.23
C HIS A 305 24.58 -37.00 -6.05
N PRO A 306 25.68 -37.76 -6.18
CA PRO A 306 26.80 -37.35 -7.03
C PRO A 306 26.41 -37.42 -8.51
N ALA A 307 27.10 -36.65 -9.34
CA ALA A 307 26.93 -36.75 -10.78
C ALA A 307 27.35 -38.15 -11.26
N SER A 308 26.52 -38.78 -12.09
CA SER A 308 26.85 -40.08 -12.69
C SER A 308 26.37 -40.18 -14.12
N SER A 309 27.02 -41.02 -14.91
CA SER A 309 26.61 -41.31 -16.28
C SER A 309 25.22 -41.95 -16.38
N TYR A 310 24.71 -42.51 -15.27
CA TYR A 310 23.42 -43.19 -15.20
C TYR A 310 22.30 -42.30 -14.63
N HIS A 311 22.62 -41.41 -13.69
CA HIS A 311 21.64 -40.58 -12.96
C HIS A 311 21.67 -39.08 -13.33
N GLY A 312 22.62 -38.65 -14.16
CA GLY A 312 22.71 -37.27 -14.63
C GLY A 312 23.53 -36.36 -13.70
N ALA A 313 23.20 -35.06 -13.70
CA ALA A 313 23.92 -34.06 -12.92
C ALA A 313 23.76 -34.28 -11.40
N ALA A 314 24.75 -33.83 -10.63
CA ALA A 314 24.70 -33.90 -9.17
C ALA A 314 23.48 -33.13 -8.62
N VAL A 315 22.82 -33.72 -7.63
CA VAL A 315 21.65 -33.17 -6.96
C VAL A 315 22.03 -32.76 -5.54
N TYR A 316 21.64 -31.55 -5.17
CA TYR A 316 21.91 -30.94 -3.89
C TYR A 316 20.60 -30.63 -3.16
N GLY A 317 20.66 -30.56 -1.84
CA GLY A 317 19.59 -30.10 -0.96
C GLY A 317 20.06 -28.97 -0.05
N TRP A 318 19.12 -28.28 0.58
CA TRP A 318 19.42 -27.32 1.64
C TRP A 318 19.72 -28.06 2.94
N ALA A 319 20.88 -27.80 3.56
CA ALA A 319 21.18 -28.30 4.90
C ALA A 319 20.49 -27.45 5.99
N LYS A 320 20.49 -27.88 7.26
CA LYS A 320 19.84 -27.14 8.37
C LYS A 320 20.40 -25.71 8.47
N GLY A 321 19.56 -24.71 8.17
CA GLY A 321 19.94 -23.28 8.13
C GLY A 321 20.21 -22.74 6.70
N GLY A 322 20.29 -23.61 5.69
CA GLY A 322 20.47 -23.23 4.29
C GLY A 322 19.19 -22.70 3.63
N GLN A 323 18.04 -23.25 4.04
CA GLN A 323 16.72 -22.81 3.63
C GLN A 323 16.22 -21.74 4.62
N ASN A 324 15.92 -20.54 4.11
CA ASN A 324 15.29 -19.48 4.91
C ASN A 324 13.83 -19.81 5.19
#